data_AF-W1XCL4-F1
#
_entry.id   AF-W1XCL4-F1
#
_cell.length_a   1.000
_cell.length_b   1.000
_cell.length_c   1.000
_cell.angle_alpha   90.00
_cell.angle_beta   90.00
_cell.angle_gamma   90.00
#
_symmetry.space_group_name_H-M   'P 1'
#
loop_
_entity.id
_entity.type
_entity.pdbx_description
1 polymer ?
#
loop_
_entity_poly.entity_id
_entity_poly.type
_entity_poly.pdbx_seq_one_letter_code
_entity_poly.pdbx_strand_id
1 'polypeptide(L)' 'SDERRTELMVGEVLALEDEDLIEEADVLITLSNKGYIKRLNQDEFTAQKRGGRGIQGTGVKDDDFVRELVSTSTHDRLLF' A
#
# COMPACT_ATOMS: atom_id res chain seq x y z
N SER A 1 18.10 45.06 29.19
CA SER A 1 17.97 43.63 28.85
C SER A 1 18.06 43.47 27.36
N ASP A 2 18.72 42.42 26.89
CA ASP A 2 18.86 42.10 25.46
C ASP A 2 17.58 41.41 24.95
N GLU A 3 17.18 41.72 23.73
CA GLU A 3 16.00 41.14 23.10
C GLU A 3 16.33 39.78 22.48
N ARG A 4 15.33 38.88 22.42
CA ARG A 4 15.54 37.52 21.94
C ARG A 4 15.86 37.55 20.45
N ARG A 5 17.08 37.14 20.09
CA ARG A 5 17.60 37.21 18.72
C ARG A 5 17.05 36.17 17.73
N THR A 6 16.33 35.16 18.22
CA THR A 6 15.75 34.10 17.38
C THR A 6 14.23 34.11 17.52
N GLU A 7 13.53 33.58 16.53
CA GLU A 7 12.09 33.35 16.54
C GLU A 7 11.82 31.86 16.32
N LEU A 8 10.83 31.30 17.01
CA LEU A 8 10.38 29.93 16.74
C LEU A 8 9.33 30.02 15.65
N MET A 9 9.66 29.51 14.46
CA MET A 9 8.69 29.35 13.37
C MET A 9 7.77 28.17 13.71
N VAL A 10 6.77 28.42 14.56
CA VAL A 10 5.76 27.42 14.91
C VAL A 10 4.74 27.35 13.78
N GLY A 11 4.78 26.27 13.01
CA GLY A 11 3.72 25.90 12.06
C GLY A 11 3.91 26.29 10.59
N GLU A 12 4.92 27.10 10.22
CA GLU A 12 5.03 27.59 8.83
C GLU A 12 5.97 26.78 7.91
N VAL A 13 6.80 25.87 8.44
CA VAL A 13 7.81 25.15 7.62
C VAL A 13 7.59 23.63 7.57
N LEU A 14 6.78 23.06 8.46
CA LEU A 14 6.67 21.61 8.68
C LEU A 14 5.28 21.20 9.17
N ALA A 15 4.23 21.48 8.39
CA ALA A 15 2.96 20.78 8.60
C ALA A 15 3.12 19.35 8.06
N LEU A 16 3.91 18.54 8.76
CA LEU A 16 3.97 17.10 8.56
C LEU A 16 2.73 16.51 9.21
N GLU A 17 1.95 15.77 8.41
CA GLU A 17 0.86 14.96 8.95
C GLU A 17 1.44 13.64 9.49
N ASP A 18 0.73 12.99 10.40
CA ASP A 18 1.21 11.73 10.99
C ASP A 18 1.41 10.65 9.90
N GLU A 19 0.63 10.74 8.82
CA GLU A 19 0.69 9.90 7.63
C GLU A 19 2.00 10.06 6.85
N ASP A 20 2.61 11.25 6.83
CA ASP A 20 3.90 11.50 6.15
C ASP A 20 5.07 10.77 6.83
N LEU A 21 4.88 10.31 8.07
CA LEU A 21 5.87 9.54 8.82
C LEU A 21 5.82 8.04 8.48
N ILE A 22 4.85 7.60 7.67
CA ILE A 22 4.70 6.21 7.27
C ILE A 22 5.63 5.93 6.10
N GLU A 23 6.48 4.91 6.25
CA GLU A 23 7.43 4.55 5.19
C GLU A 23 6.73 4.02 3.93
N GLU A 24 7.28 4.40 2.78
CA GLU A 24 6.89 3.89 1.48
C GLU A 24 7.34 2.43 1.33
N ALA A 25 6.46 1.56 0.83
CA ALA A 25 6.74 0.14 0.64
C ALA A 25 6.14 -0.39 -0.67
N ASP A 26 6.85 -1.34 -1.28
CA ASP A 26 6.38 -2.06 -2.46
C ASP A 26 5.29 -3.08 -2.08
N VAL A 27 4.15 -2.97 -2.74
CA VAL A 27 2.97 -3.78 -2.46
C VAL A 27 2.36 -4.36 -3.74
N LEU A 28 1.61 -5.43 -3.54
CA LEU A 28 0.80 -6.07 -4.57
C LEU A 28 -0.68 -5.85 -4.28
N ILE A 29 -1.39 -5.29 -5.24
CA ILE A 29 -2.84 -5.12 -5.21
C ILE A 29 -3.47 -6.19 -6.10
N THR A 30 -4.45 -6.90 -5.56
CA THR A 30 -5.25 -7.88 -6.31
C THR A 30 -6.70 -7.46 -6.33
N LEU A 31 -7.32 -7.55 -7.51
CA LEU A 31 -8.74 -7.35 -7.71
C LEU A 31 -9.36 -8.67 -8.16
N SER A 32 -10.31 -9.17 -7.39
CA SER A 32 -11.02 -10.41 -7.72
C SER A 32 -12.13 -10.19 -8.74
N ASN A 33 -12.60 -11.28 -9.36
CA ASN A 33 -13.72 -11.24 -10.30
C ASN A 33 -15.02 -10.76 -9.64
N LYS A 34 -15.20 -10.99 -8.34
CA LYS A 34 -16.33 -10.46 -7.56
C LYS A 34 -16.12 -9.05 -7.01
N GLY A 35 -15.01 -8.39 -7.34
CA GLY A 35 -14.74 -7.01 -6.97
C GLY A 35 -14.05 -6.83 -5.61
N TYR A 36 -13.49 -7.89 -5.01
CA TYR A 36 -12.70 -7.74 -3.79
C TYR A 36 -11.31 -7.21 -4.10
N ILE A 37 -10.88 -6.21 -3.34
CA ILE A 37 -9.53 -5.66 -3.42
C ILE A 37 -8.74 -6.10 -2.18
N LYS A 38 -7.54 -6.65 -2.39
CA LYS A 38 -6.61 -7.01 -1.32
C LYS A 38 -5.21 -6.47 -1.61
N ARG A 39 -4.58 -5.87 -0.59
CA ARG A 39 -3.17 -5.47 -0.57
C ARG A 39 -2.34 -6.52 0.16
N LEU A 40 -1.18 -6.85 -0.39
CA LEU A 40 -0.19 -7.75 0.19
C LEU A 40 1.18 -7.08 0.08
N ASN A 41 2.07 -7.31 1.04
CA ASN A 41 3.47 -6.94 0.86
C ASN A 41 4.06 -7.79 -0.26
N GLN A 42 4.96 -7.22 -1.07
CA GLN A 42 5.52 -7.96 -2.21
C GLN A 42 6.26 -9.23 -1.76
N ASP A 43 6.91 -9.19 -0.60
CA ASP A 43 7.62 -10.33 0.01
C ASP A 43 6.70 -11.47 0.46
N GLU A 44 5.43 -11.16 0.78
CA GLU A 44 4.44 -12.18 1.15
C GLU A 44 3.90 -12.92 -0.06
N PHE A 45 4.06 -12.35 -1.25
CA PHE A 45 3.59 -12.96 -2.49
C PHE A 45 4.63 -13.93 -3.08
N THR A 46 4.40 -15.22 -2.90
CA THR A 46 5.19 -16.24 -3.59
C THR A 46 4.51 -16.64 -4.91
N ALA A 47 5.18 -16.37 -6.04
CA ALA A 47 4.71 -16.82 -7.34
C ALA A 47 4.71 -18.36 -7.43
N GLN A 48 3.55 -18.96 -7.66
CA GLN A 48 3.43 -20.41 -7.86
C GLN A 48 3.65 -20.78 -9.33
N LYS A 49 4.44 -21.82 -9.62
CA LYS A 49 4.75 -22.29 -10.99
C LYS A 49 3.52 -22.89 -11.69
N ARG A 50 3.55 -22.94 -13.04
CA ARG A 50 2.49 -23.57 -13.88
C ARG A 50 2.15 -24.98 -13.37
N GLY A 51 0.90 -25.20 -12.96
CA GLY A 51 0.39 -26.50 -12.50
C GLY A 51 -0.19 -26.51 -11.08
N GLY A 52 0.01 -25.43 -10.29
CA GLY A 52 -0.65 -25.25 -9.00
C GLY A 52 -2.05 -24.67 -9.15
N ARG A 53 -3.05 -25.32 -8.56
CA ARG A 53 -4.48 -24.95 -8.62
C ARG A 53 -4.79 -23.74 -7.72
N GLY A 54 -4.25 -22.57 -8.08
CA GLY A 54 -4.57 -21.27 -7.46
C GLY A 54 -3.66 -20.81 -6.31
N ILE A 55 -3.58 -19.49 -6.13
CA ILE A 55 -2.94 -18.85 -4.98
C ILE A 55 -3.79 -19.13 -3.75
N GLN A 56 -3.40 -20.13 -2.96
CA GLN A 56 -4.10 -20.52 -1.73
C GLN A 56 -3.94 -19.49 -0.57
N GLY A 57 -3.56 -18.24 -0.89
CA GLY A 57 -3.40 -17.12 0.05
C GLY A 57 -4.61 -16.18 0.13
N THR A 58 -5.61 -16.40 -0.72
CA THR A 58 -6.89 -15.71 -0.66
C THR A 58 -7.94 -16.79 -0.51
N GLY A 59 -8.50 -16.95 0.70
CA GLY A 59 -9.65 -17.81 0.93
C GLY A 59 -10.86 -17.22 0.22
N VAL A 60 -10.88 -17.28 -1.11
CA VAL A 60 -12.02 -16.92 -1.92
C VAL A 60 -13.02 -18.06 -1.76
N LYS A 61 -13.88 -17.94 -0.74
CA LYS A 61 -15.12 -18.70 -0.71
C LYS A 61 -15.85 -18.45 -2.04
N ASP A 62 -16.43 -19.50 -2.59
CA ASP A 62 -17.38 -19.45 -3.70
C ASP A 62 -16.80 -19.17 -5.11
N ASP A 63 -15.70 -19.82 -5.51
CA ASP A 63 -15.24 -19.86 -6.92
C ASP A 63 -14.80 -18.49 -7.50
N ASP A 64 -14.33 -17.60 -6.62
CA ASP A 64 -13.79 -16.29 -7.01
C ASP A 64 -12.28 -16.39 -7.26
N PHE A 65 -11.77 -15.61 -8.21
CA PHE A 65 -10.38 -15.67 -8.67
C PHE A 65 -9.84 -14.26 -8.92
N VAL A 66 -8.52 -14.11 -8.90
CA VAL A 66 -7.86 -12.83 -9.17
C VAL A 66 -8.03 -12.48 -10.65
N ARG A 67 -8.75 -11.40 -10.94
CA ARG A 67 -8.95 -10.84 -12.28
C ARG A 67 -7.77 -9.98 -12.71
N GLU A 68 -7.24 -9.20 -11.77
CA GLU A 68 -6.18 -8.24 -12.04
C GLU A 68 -5.20 -8.18 -10.86
N LEU A 69 -3.93 -7.96 -11.18
CA LEU A 69 -2.82 -7.94 -10.24
C LEU A 69 -1.87 -6.82 -10.64
N VAL A 70 -1.65 -5.88 -9.71
CA VAL A 70 -0.87 -4.65 -9.92
C VAL A 70 0.22 -4.57 -8.86
N SER A 71 1.46 -4.34 -9.28
CA SER A 71 2.58 -4.00 -8.39
C SER A 71 2.70 -2.49 -8.32
N THR A 72 2.73 -1.92 -7.12
CA THR A 72 2.72 -0.47 -6.90
C THR A 72 3.32 -0.15 -5.53
N SER A 73 3.57 1.12 -5.24
CA SER A 73 3.92 1.61 -3.92
C SER A 73 2.69 1.90 -3.04
N THR A 74 2.86 1.88 -1.71
CA THR A 74 1.84 2.32 -0.74
C THR A 74 1.36 3.75 -0.92
N HIS A 75 2.16 4.62 -1.55
CA HIS A 75 1.87 6.05 -1.73
C HIS A 75 1.40 6.40 -3.15
N ASP A 76 1.30 5.42 -4.04
CA ASP A 76 0.81 5.61 -5.40
C ASP A 76 -0.72 5.78 -5.46
N ARG A 77 -1.19 6.47 -6.50
CA ARG A 77 -2.62 6.60 -6.80
C ARG A 77 -3.02 5.62 -7.89
N LEU A 78 -3.95 4.72 -7.58
CA LEU A 78 -4.54 3.79 -8.54
C LEU A 78 -5.92 4.28 -9.01
N LEU A 79 -6.17 4.21 -10.32
CA LEU A 79 -7.43 4.56 -10.97
C LEU A 79 -7.93 3.33 -11.74
N PHE A 80 -9.17 2.90 -11.49
CA PHE A 80 -9.79 1.69 -12.04
C PHE A 80 -11.08 2.02 -12.81
#